data_AF-A0A5C1AJ46-F1
#
_entry.id   AF-A0A5C1AJ46-F1
#
_cell.length_a   1.000
_cell.length_b   1.000
_cell.length_c   1.000
_cell.angle_alpha   90.00
_cell.angle_beta   90.00
_cell.angle_gamma   90.00
#
_symmetry.space_group_name_H-M   'P 1'
#
loop_
_entity.id
_entity.type
_entity.pdbx_description
1 polymer ?
#
loop_
_entity_poly.entity_id
_entity_poly.type
_entity_poly.pdbx_seq_one_letter_code
_entity_poly.pdbx_strand_id
1 'polypeptide(L)'
;MIVFAPHPDRGTTGKTATADINETGEYKLRVEGQPYVTGGWYRVSIADPPTWTTPIPGDTPRLASVSPFPESLRRPDRSGLEREVVAGRENEFEFHIEVR
;
A
#
# COMPACT_ATOMS: atom_id res chain seq x y z
N MET A 1 -4.99 2.33 -0.10
CA MET A 1 -3.87 2.17 -1.07
C MET A 1 -2.67 1.58 -0.36
N ILE A 2 -1.91 0.74 -1.06
CA ILE A 2 -0.62 0.20 -0.60
C ILE A 2 0.48 0.53 -1.62
N VAL A 3 1.68 0.82 -1.13
CA VAL A 3 2.84 1.19 -1.94
C VAL A 3 4.04 0.39 -1.52
N PHE A 4 4.75 -0.15 -2.50
CA PHE A 4 6.04 -0.82 -2.36
C PHE A 4 7.08 0.09 -3.02
N ALA A 5 7.76 0.90 -2.21
CA ALA A 5 8.85 1.75 -2.66
C ALA A 5 10.17 0.97 -2.56
N PRO A 6 11.07 1.00 -3.57
CA PRO A 6 12.33 0.28 -3.50
C PRO A 6 13.11 0.63 -2.23
N HIS A 7 13.62 -0.37 -1.52
CA HIS A 7 14.41 -0.13 -0.32
C HIS A 7 15.74 0.53 -0.72
N PRO A 8 16.12 1.69 -0.16
CA PRO A 8 17.31 2.43 -0.60
C PRO A 8 18.60 1.62 -0.43
N ASP A 9 18.70 0.82 0.64
CA ASP A 9 19.95 0.10 0.98
C ASP A 9 19.98 -1.38 0.57
N ARG A 10 18.81 -1.97 0.25
CA ARG A 10 18.63 -3.44 0.07
C ARG A 10 17.83 -3.76 -1.20
N GLY A 11 17.23 -2.74 -1.77
CA GLY A 11 16.25 -2.87 -2.82
C GLY A 11 16.87 -3.03 -4.18
N THR A 12 15.98 -3.01 -5.14
CA THR A 12 16.26 -3.09 -6.56
C THR A 12 16.26 -1.67 -7.15
N THR A 13 16.82 -1.49 -8.34
CA THR A 13 16.62 -0.28 -9.17
C THR A 13 15.23 -0.23 -9.82
N GLY A 14 14.33 -1.15 -9.43
CA GLY A 14 12.95 -1.22 -9.90
C GLY A 14 12.15 0.02 -9.53
N LYS A 15 11.03 0.22 -10.22
CA LYS A 15 10.10 1.32 -9.93
C LYS A 15 9.21 0.98 -8.73
N THR A 16 8.63 2.01 -8.13
CA THR A 16 7.59 1.86 -7.11
C THR A 16 6.41 1.07 -7.66
N ALA A 17 5.97 0.06 -6.91
CA ALA A 17 4.73 -0.64 -7.18
C ALA A 17 3.63 -0.11 -6.26
N THR A 18 2.41 -0.06 -6.76
CA THR A 18 1.24 0.46 -6.03
C THR A 18 0.03 -0.43 -6.26
N ALA A 19 -0.92 -0.39 -5.33
CA ALA A 19 -2.24 -0.99 -5.51
C ALA A 19 -3.30 -0.25 -4.68
N ASP A 20 -4.52 -0.27 -5.18
CA ASP A 20 -5.69 0.01 -4.36
C ASP A 20 -6.02 -1.22 -3.53
N ILE A 21 -6.37 -0.97 -2.27
CA ILE A 21 -6.88 -1.99 -1.35
C ILE A 21 -8.39 -1.94 -1.50
N ASN A 22 -9.01 -3.07 -1.82
CA ASN A 22 -10.47 -3.14 -1.95
C ASN A 22 -11.14 -3.22 -0.55
N GLU A 23 -12.46 -3.32 -0.54
CA GLU A 23 -13.26 -3.41 0.69
C GLU A 23 -13.01 -4.68 1.52
N THR A 24 -12.42 -5.73 0.93
CA THR A 24 -12.05 -6.98 1.63
C THR A 24 -10.62 -6.97 2.14
N GLY A 25 -9.85 -5.90 1.91
CA GLY A 25 -8.44 -5.81 2.30
C GLY A 25 -7.47 -6.40 1.28
N GLU A 26 -7.97 -6.96 0.18
CA GLU A 26 -7.14 -7.51 -0.89
C GLU A 26 -6.59 -6.42 -1.82
N TYR A 27 -5.44 -6.71 -2.42
CA TYR A 27 -4.78 -5.81 -3.36
C TYR A 27 -3.95 -6.60 -4.38
N LYS A 28 -3.70 -5.99 -5.54
CA LYS A 28 -2.81 -6.53 -6.58
C LYS A 28 -1.83 -5.46 -7.03
N LEU A 29 -0.55 -5.68 -6.74
CA LEU A 29 0.53 -4.74 -7.05
C LEU A 29 0.67 -4.52 -8.55
N ARG A 30 0.90 -3.27 -8.92
CA ARG A 30 1.16 -2.84 -10.29
C ARG A 30 2.31 -1.83 -10.32
N VAL A 31 3.09 -1.84 -11.39
CA VAL A 31 4.09 -0.81 -11.70
C VAL A 31 3.62 -0.07 -12.93
N GLU A 32 3.36 1.24 -12.82
CA GLU A 32 2.84 2.06 -13.92
C GLU A 32 1.61 1.42 -14.62
N GLY A 33 0.74 0.80 -13.82
CA GLY A 33 -0.47 0.11 -14.30
C GLY A 33 -0.25 -1.32 -14.82
N GLN A 34 0.99 -1.78 -14.95
CA GLN A 34 1.33 -3.13 -15.41
C GLN A 34 1.43 -4.12 -14.23
N PRO A 35 1.02 -5.39 -14.38
CA PRO A 35 1.02 -6.38 -13.32
C PRO A 35 2.40 -6.97 -13.01
N TYR A 36 3.48 -6.38 -13.52
CA TYR A 36 4.83 -6.88 -13.36
C TYR A 36 5.58 -6.06 -12.30
N VAL A 37 5.97 -6.72 -11.22
CA VAL A 37 6.80 -6.13 -10.16
C VAL A 37 8.19 -6.76 -10.23
N THR A 38 9.23 -5.93 -10.24
CA THR A 38 10.62 -6.41 -10.22
C THR A 38 10.92 -7.09 -8.89
N GLY A 39 11.74 -8.15 -8.91
CA GLY A 39 12.21 -8.76 -7.67
C GLY A 39 13.15 -7.85 -6.89
N GLY A 40 13.10 -7.91 -5.55
CA GLY A 40 13.98 -7.21 -4.63
C GLY A 40 13.26 -6.74 -3.36
N TRP A 41 13.98 -5.98 -2.52
CA TRP A 41 13.44 -5.46 -1.26
C TRP A 41 12.72 -4.12 -1.44
N TYR A 42 11.59 -3.99 -0.75
CA TYR A 42 10.74 -2.81 -0.76
C TYR A 42 10.39 -2.38 0.66
N ARG A 43 10.33 -1.06 0.88
CA ARG A 43 9.64 -0.44 2.02
C ARG A 43 8.17 -0.26 1.66
N VAL A 44 7.29 -0.65 2.58
CA VAL A 44 5.85 -0.69 2.33
C VAL A 44 5.16 0.44 3.06
N SER A 45 4.26 1.16 2.41
CA SER A 45 3.36 2.11 3.08
C SER A 45 1.90 1.81 2.77
N ILE A 46 1.03 2.02 3.76
CA ILE A 46 -0.41 1.75 3.70
C ILE A 46 -1.15 3.04 4.08
N ALA A 47 -2.15 3.37 3.29
CA ALA A 47 -3.03 4.52 3.50
C ALA A 47 -4.47 4.14 3.12
N ASP A 48 -5.43 5.02 3.43
CA ASP A 48 -6.83 4.80 3.06
C ASP A 48 -6.97 4.58 1.54
N PRO A 49 -7.89 3.70 1.10
CA PRO A 49 -8.35 3.67 -0.27
C PRO A 49 -8.92 5.04 -0.68
N PRO A 50 -8.66 5.52 -1.91
CA PRO A 50 -9.25 6.76 -2.41
C PRO A 50 -10.78 6.77 -2.29
N THR A 51 -11.40 5.61 -2.50
CA THR A 51 -12.86 5.40 -2.43
C THR A 51 -13.45 5.61 -1.04
N TRP A 52 -12.65 5.59 0.04
CA TRP A 52 -13.12 5.87 1.40
C TRP A 52 -13.26 7.36 1.69
N THR A 53 -12.70 8.22 0.83
CA THR A 53 -12.68 9.67 1.03
C THR A 53 -13.65 10.44 0.12
N THR A 54 -14.34 9.76 -0.81
CA THR A 54 -15.25 10.41 -1.76
C THR A 54 -16.62 10.67 -1.09
N PRO A 55 -17.04 11.95 -0.92
CA PRO A 55 -18.38 12.26 -0.44
C PRO A 55 -19.41 11.84 -1.50
N ILE A 56 -20.41 11.05 -1.11
CA ILE A 56 -21.55 10.73 -1.98
C ILE A 56 -22.47 11.98 -2.03
N PRO A 57 -22.86 12.50 -3.22
CA PRO A 57 -23.76 13.65 -3.29
C PRO A 57 -25.09 13.36 -2.59
N GLY A 58 -25.42 14.16 -1.58
CA GLY A 58 -26.65 14.00 -0.78
C GLY A 58 -26.44 13.35 0.59
N ASP A 59 -25.26 12.76 0.85
CA ASP A 59 -24.87 12.38 2.20
C ASP A 59 -24.41 13.62 2.96
N THR A 60 -24.85 13.77 4.21
CA THR A 60 -24.21 14.73 5.13
C THR A 60 -22.73 14.37 5.15
N PRO A 61 -21.77 15.33 5.04
CA PRO A 61 -20.35 15.00 5.01
C PRO A 61 -20.07 14.16 6.24
N ARG A 62 -19.87 12.85 6.04
CA ARG A 62 -19.49 11.93 7.08
C ARG A 62 -18.20 12.53 7.61
N LEU A 63 -18.27 13.16 8.80
CA LEU A 63 -17.17 13.86 9.47
C LEU A 63 -15.88 13.18 9.05
N ALA A 64 -15.07 13.88 8.23
CA ALA A 64 -13.94 13.33 7.49
C ALA A 64 -13.38 12.11 8.23
N SER A 65 -13.78 10.91 7.79
CA SER A 65 -13.52 9.68 8.55
C SER A 65 -12.05 9.68 8.92
N VAL A 66 -11.76 9.78 10.22
CA VAL A 66 -10.40 9.70 10.71
C VAL A 66 -9.89 8.36 10.19
N SER A 67 -8.90 8.43 9.30
CA SER A 67 -8.29 7.24 8.73
C SER A 67 -8.01 6.22 9.81
N PRO A 68 -8.44 4.96 9.64
CA PRO A 68 -8.13 3.93 10.61
C PRO A 68 -6.64 3.61 10.67
N PHE A 69 -5.87 3.98 9.64
CA PHE A 69 -4.43 3.70 9.59
C PHE A 69 -3.62 4.76 10.35
N PRO A 70 -2.69 4.33 11.23
CA PRO A 70 -1.72 5.23 11.83
C PRO A 70 -0.94 6.04 10.78
N GLU A 71 -0.64 7.30 11.09
CA GLU A 71 0.08 8.21 10.18
C GLU A 71 1.46 7.67 9.77
N SER A 72 2.14 6.96 10.67
CA SER A 72 3.44 6.34 10.41
C SER A 72 3.40 5.36 9.23
N LEU A 73 2.29 4.64 9.05
CA LEU A 73 2.15 3.67 7.96
C LEU A 73 2.07 4.34 6.58
N ARG A 74 1.72 5.62 6.50
CA ARG A 74 1.55 6.34 5.22
C ARG A 74 2.87 6.76 4.59
N ARG A 75 3.98 6.63 5.30
CA ARG A 75 5.31 7.03 4.82
C ARG A 75 6.23 5.80 4.75
N PRO A 76 6.76 5.42 3.57
CA PRO A 76 7.62 4.24 3.44
C PRO A 76 8.86 4.26 4.34
N ASP A 77 9.40 5.45 4.63
CA ASP A 77 10.55 5.64 5.52
C ASP A 77 10.21 5.57 7.02
N ARG A 78 8.92 5.55 7.39
CA ARG A 78 8.45 5.54 8.79
C ARG A 78 7.54 4.37 9.14
N SER A 79 7.10 3.59 8.16
CA SER A 79 6.18 2.48 8.39
C SER A 79 6.80 1.32 9.15
N GLY A 80 8.12 1.14 9.02
CA GLY A 80 8.83 -0.04 9.54
C GLY A 80 8.47 -1.34 8.81
N LEU A 81 7.67 -1.27 7.74
CA LEU A 81 7.23 -2.42 6.97
C LEU A 81 8.17 -2.64 5.79
N GLU A 82 8.72 -3.86 5.69
CA GLU A 82 9.57 -4.27 4.57
C GLU A 82 9.11 -5.62 4.01
N ARG A 83 9.18 -5.78 2.69
CA ARG A 83 8.91 -7.06 2.00
C ARG A 83 9.89 -7.28 0.86
N GLU A 84 10.27 -8.54 0.70
CA GLU A 84 11.02 -9.00 -0.46
C GLU A 84 10.06 -9.58 -1.48
N VAL A 85 10.10 -9.07 -2.71
CA VAL A 85 9.45 -9.67 -3.87
C VAL A 85 10.45 -10.61 -4.53
N VAL A 86 10.13 -11.89 -4.62
CA VAL A 86 10.98 -12.89 -5.27
C VAL A 86 10.50 -13.11 -6.70
N ALA A 87 11.36 -12.84 -7.68
CA ALA A 87 11.03 -13.02 -9.09
C ALA A 87 10.75 -14.49 -9.43
N GLY A 88 9.79 -14.72 -10.33
CA GLY A 88 9.42 -16.07 -10.78
C GLY A 88 8.67 -16.91 -9.73
N ARG A 89 8.23 -16.30 -8.62
CA ARG A 89 7.43 -16.94 -7.59
C ARG A 89 6.15 -16.17 -7.34
N GLU A 90 5.14 -16.87 -6.84
CA GLU A 90 3.99 -16.23 -6.23
C GLU A 90 4.43 -15.53 -4.94
N ASN A 91 4.02 -14.27 -4.79
CA ASN A 91 4.33 -13.45 -3.63
C ASN A 91 3.00 -13.04 -3.00
N GLU A 92 2.71 -13.59 -1.82
CA GLU A 92 1.53 -13.26 -1.02
C GLU A 92 2.01 -12.60 0.28
N PHE A 93 1.50 -11.39 0.56
CA PHE A 93 1.87 -10.66 1.76
C PHE A 93 0.65 -10.22 2.55
N GLU A 94 0.60 -10.69 3.79
CA GLU A 94 -0.39 -10.30 4.78
C GLU A 94 0.19 -9.24 5.72
N PHE A 95 -0.64 -8.25 6.06
CA PHE A 95 -0.32 -7.18 7.00
C PHE A 95 -1.38 -7.11 8.07
N HIS A 96 -1.00 -7.43 9.30
CA HIS A 96 -1.83 -7.27 10.48
C HIS A 96 -1.61 -5.86 11.02
N ILE A 97 -2.64 -5.01 10.94
CA ILE A 97 -2.55 -3.61 11.35
C ILE A 97 -3.47 -3.37 12.55
N GLU A 98 -2.89 -2.91 13.65
CA GLU A 98 -3.66 -2.39 14.77
C GLU A 98 -4.14 -0.97 14.45
N VAL A 99 -5.45 -0.84 14.31
CA VAL A 99 -6.15 0.43 14.09
C VAL A 99 -6.69 0.94 15.44
N ARG A 100 -6.69 2.25 15.65
CA ARG A 100 -7.19 2.89 16.89
C ARG A 100 -8.69 3.17 16.85
#